data_AF-A0A3D0S5L6-F1
#
_entry.id   AF-A0A3D0S5L6-F1
#
_cell.length_a   1.000
_cell.length_b   1.000
_cell.length_c   1.000
_cell.angle_alpha   90.00
_cell.angle_beta   90.00
_cell.angle_gamma   90.00
#
_symmetry.space_group_name_H-M   'P 1'
#
loop_
_entity.id
_entity.type
_entity.pdbx_description
1 polymer ?
#
loop_
_entity_poly.entity_id
_entity_poly.type
_entity_poly.pdbx_seq_one_letter_code
_entity_poly.pdbx_strand_id
1 'polypeptide(L)'
;MTSTAGHRAIDVHGHCVPRSFLEDVAGSAPRGVAVASSDDGYVVTLPRGLVLRPVRGAMIDGPLRGAWMDAQGVGHQVVAPWLDVQGQELAAADGARWVTLLNDHLAAAVAADARLSAHATLHLRDPEAAAVELRRAIGELGMRGVMLPCTLPDGRLADRGFDALWSVAVELDVPVILHATTRSPAAALLAEYPSLRGLFARHVETSLVTAELIVTGVLDRFPGLKLVNVHGGGLLPYQTGRFDNDLGDGARRLPSEVLRTMYFDSVLLTAPALRYLVDVMGADRVLLGSDYGATPTERAGVSILSPVRDLDDAAAEAVARGNAMRLFMGLTQTGLGNNYNHAIHHQTEHLAFLVDRMRAAGASRIDVSLEAEAWYERLVADRAMDDRAFWDQCIPSRLNNQGNVDNPHGRTAGRFPGSAIDFWELMADWRSGPAGELVLS
;
A
#
# COMPACT_ATOMS: atom_id res chain seq x y z
N MET A 1 -9.35 31.23 -12.02
CA MET A 1 -9.42 29.80 -11.66
C MET A 1 -8.14 29.46 -10.94
N THR A 2 -8.14 29.72 -9.64
CA THR A 2 -7.02 29.49 -8.73
C THR A 2 -6.92 28.01 -8.45
N SER A 3 -5.84 27.40 -8.95
CA SER A 3 -5.44 26.02 -8.62
C SER A 3 -5.37 25.89 -7.11
N THR A 4 -6.30 25.14 -6.51
CA THR A 4 -5.98 24.46 -5.27
C THR A 4 -4.72 23.63 -5.56
N ALA A 5 -3.68 23.76 -4.74
CA ALA A 5 -2.60 22.79 -4.72
C ALA A 5 -3.20 21.48 -4.20
N GLY A 6 -3.94 20.79 -5.07
CA GLY A 6 -4.77 19.65 -4.76
C GLY A 6 -3.89 18.50 -4.29
N HIS A 7 -4.20 18.00 -3.11
CA HIS A 7 -3.56 16.83 -2.51
C HIS A 7 -3.46 15.70 -3.55
N ARG A 8 -2.22 15.28 -3.85
CA ARG A 8 -1.95 14.27 -4.88
C ARG A 8 -2.43 12.90 -4.40
N ALA A 9 -2.90 12.06 -5.32
CA ALA A 9 -3.51 10.77 -5.00
C ALA A 9 -2.47 9.69 -4.61
N ILE A 10 -2.93 8.63 -3.93
CA ILE A 10 -2.12 7.48 -3.52
C ILE A 10 -2.60 6.23 -4.26
N ASP A 11 -1.76 5.72 -5.16
CA ASP A 11 -1.99 4.46 -5.86
C ASP A 11 -1.41 3.29 -5.06
N VAL A 12 -2.26 2.36 -4.60
CA VAL A 12 -1.84 1.24 -3.75
C VAL A 12 -1.52 -0.04 -4.53
N HIS A 13 -1.70 -0.02 -5.85
CA HIS A 13 -1.61 -1.18 -6.72
C HIS A 13 -0.71 -0.87 -7.93
N GLY A 14 0.61 -0.83 -7.71
CA GLY A 14 1.61 -0.81 -8.77
C GLY A 14 2.50 -2.06 -8.75
N HIS A 15 3.10 -2.40 -9.89
CA HIS A 15 4.07 -3.48 -10.01
C HIS A 15 5.44 -2.96 -10.42
N CYS A 16 6.48 -3.47 -9.76
CA CYS A 16 7.87 -3.12 -10.02
C CYS A 16 8.79 -4.33 -9.81
N VAL A 17 9.63 -4.65 -10.78
CA VAL A 17 10.71 -5.63 -10.65
C VAL A 17 12.04 -4.89 -10.76
N PRO A 18 12.83 -4.81 -9.67
CA PRO A 18 14.08 -4.06 -9.68
C PRO A 18 15.07 -4.59 -10.72
N ARG A 19 15.66 -3.70 -11.49
CA ARG A 19 16.75 -3.98 -12.42
C ARG A 19 17.93 -4.60 -11.70
N SER A 20 18.29 -4.05 -10.54
CA SER A 20 19.36 -4.57 -9.69
C SER A 20 19.14 -6.04 -9.30
N PHE A 21 17.88 -6.44 -9.08
CA PHE A 21 17.55 -7.83 -8.78
C PHE A 21 17.74 -8.72 -10.02
N LEU A 22 17.26 -8.28 -11.17
CA LEU A 22 17.41 -9.03 -12.43
C LEU A 22 18.89 -9.21 -12.80
N GLU A 23 19.71 -8.18 -12.59
CA GLU A 23 21.15 -8.21 -12.86
C GLU A 23 21.93 -9.07 -11.87
N ASP A 24 21.59 -9.02 -10.57
CA ASP A 24 22.19 -9.89 -9.56
C ASP A 24 21.89 -11.38 -9.84
N VAL A 25 20.64 -11.70 -10.18
CA VAL A 25 20.24 -13.07 -10.52
C VAL A 25 20.90 -13.53 -11.84
N ALA A 26 21.04 -12.64 -12.83
CA ALA A 26 21.75 -12.98 -14.07
C ALA A 26 23.23 -13.31 -13.83
N GLY A 27 23.89 -12.61 -12.91
CA GLY A 27 25.29 -12.83 -12.56
C GLY A 27 25.55 -14.04 -11.67
N SER A 28 24.59 -14.42 -10.83
CA SER A 28 24.76 -15.48 -9.82
C SER A 28 24.02 -16.79 -10.13
N ALA A 29 23.07 -16.79 -11.07
CA ALA A 29 22.17 -17.91 -11.42
C ALA A 29 21.68 -18.73 -10.21
N PRO A 30 21.18 -18.07 -9.15
CA PRO A 30 21.02 -18.71 -7.87
C PRO A 30 19.78 -19.62 -7.89
N ARG A 31 19.85 -20.76 -7.18
CA ARG A 31 18.71 -21.68 -6.96
C ARG A 31 18.07 -22.24 -8.25
N GLY A 32 18.85 -22.37 -9.33
CA GLY A 32 18.38 -22.89 -10.60
C GLY A 32 17.48 -21.91 -11.39
N VAL A 33 17.46 -20.64 -11.00
CA VAL A 33 16.83 -19.56 -11.75
C VAL A 33 17.87 -18.93 -12.67
N ALA A 34 17.54 -18.80 -13.95
CA ALA A 34 18.36 -18.10 -14.93
C ALA A 34 17.65 -16.83 -15.39
N VAL A 35 18.42 -15.76 -15.57
CA VAL A 35 17.92 -14.51 -16.17
C VAL A 35 18.75 -14.21 -17.41
N ALA A 36 18.07 -14.10 -18.54
CA ALA A 36 18.67 -13.67 -19.80
C ALA A 36 18.23 -12.23 -20.09
N SER A 37 19.19 -11.37 -20.46
CA SER A 37 18.90 -10.01 -20.94
C SER A 37 18.85 -9.98 -22.46
N SER A 38 17.95 -9.17 -23.01
CA SER A 38 17.79 -8.92 -24.44
C SER A 38 17.34 -7.47 -24.66
N ASP A 39 17.32 -7.01 -25.91
CA ASP A 39 16.79 -5.69 -26.27
C ASP A 39 15.31 -5.52 -25.86
N ASP A 40 14.57 -6.63 -25.76
CA ASP A 40 13.16 -6.67 -25.35
C ASP A 40 12.93 -6.77 -23.83
N GLY A 41 14.00 -6.68 -23.03
CA GLY A 41 13.98 -6.77 -21.57
C GLY A 41 14.59 -8.07 -21.03
N TYR A 42 14.19 -8.45 -19.82
CA TYR A 42 14.74 -9.61 -19.11
C TYR A 42 13.77 -10.80 -19.14
N VAL A 43 14.29 -11.98 -19.43
CA VAL A 43 13.54 -13.24 -19.39
C VAL A 43 14.03 -14.07 -18.21
N VAL A 44 13.14 -14.27 -17.25
CA VAL A 44 13.38 -15.13 -16.08
C VAL A 44 12.94 -16.56 -16.41
N THR A 45 13.81 -17.53 -16.19
CA THR A 45 13.52 -18.96 -16.30
C THR A 45 13.65 -19.60 -14.93
N LEU A 46 12.52 -20.04 -14.37
CA LEU A 46 12.47 -20.76 -13.10
C LEU A 46 12.85 -22.25 -13.31
N PRO A 47 13.13 -23.01 -12.23
CA PRO A 47 13.48 -24.42 -12.34
C PRO A 47 12.47 -25.24 -13.15
N ARG A 48 12.95 -26.35 -13.74
CA ARG A 48 12.21 -27.20 -14.69
C ARG A 48 11.88 -26.51 -16.02
N GLY A 49 12.64 -25.47 -16.38
CA GLY A 49 12.53 -24.80 -17.68
C GLY A 49 11.30 -23.89 -17.81
N LEU A 50 10.75 -23.44 -16.68
CA LEU A 50 9.55 -22.62 -16.66
C LEU A 50 9.90 -21.17 -17.04
N VAL A 51 9.69 -20.82 -18.29
CA VAL A 51 9.96 -19.48 -18.82
C VAL A 51 8.83 -18.51 -18.45
N LEU A 52 9.17 -17.39 -17.81
CA LEU A 52 8.25 -16.28 -17.55
C LEU A 52 8.12 -15.40 -18.80
N ARG A 53 7.03 -14.63 -18.91
CA ARG A 53 6.97 -13.54 -19.91
C ARG A 53 8.08 -12.52 -19.62
N PRO A 54 8.56 -11.79 -20.65
CA PRO A 54 9.60 -10.79 -20.46
C PRO A 54 9.20 -9.70 -19.46
N VAL A 55 10.12 -9.38 -18.55
CA VAL A 55 10.08 -8.22 -17.67
C VAL A 55 10.67 -7.04 -18.44
N ARG A 56 9.84 -6.05 -18.76
CA ARG A 56 10.19 -4.94 -19.67
C ARG A 56 9.41 -3.67 -19.40
N GLY A 57 9.90 -2.56 -19.96
CA GLY A 57 9.23 -1.25 -19.93
C GLY A 57 8.89 -0.81 -18.50
N ALA A 58 7.64 -0.39 -18.31
CA ALA A 58 7.09 0.11 -17.04
C ALA A 58 7.17 -0.86 -15.85
N MET A 59 7.42 -2.16 -16.08
CA MET A 59 7.60 -3.13 -15.00
C MET A 59 8.96 -3.01 -14.33
N ILE A 60 9.97 -2.51 -15.03
CA ILE A 60 11.30 -2.29 -14.47
C ILE A 60 11.30 -0.92 -13.80
N ASP A 61 11.95 -0.80 -12.64
CA ASP A 61 12.22 0.49 -12.02
C ASP A 61 12.99 1.41 -12.97
N GLY A 62 12.55 2.66 -13.06
CA GLY A 62 13.11 3.61 -14.01
C GLY A 62 12.30 4.89 -14.14
N PRO A 63 12.77 5.84 -14.97
CA PRO A 63 12.22 7.20 -15.02
C PRO A 63 10.80 7.28 -15.58
N LEU A 64 10.35 6.26 -16.34
CA LEU A 64 9.01 6.21 -16.92
C LEU A 64 7.90 6.27 -15.87
N ARG A 65 8.15 5.71 -14.67
CA ARG A 65 7.16 5.69 -13.59
C ARG A 65 6.88 7.09 -13.07
N GLY A 66 7.93 7.87 -12.79
CA GLY A 66 7.78 9.24 -12.29
C GLY A 66 7.00 10.13 -13.27
N ALA A 67 7.35 10.08 -14.56
CA ALA A 67 6.63 10.82 -15.60
C ALA A 67 5.16 10.39 -15.71
N TRP A 68 4.87 9.09 -15.60
CA TRP A 68 3.49 8.60 -15.57
C TRP A 68 2.75 9.07 -14.31
N MET A 69 3.37 9.00 -13.12
CA MET A 69 2.75 9.47 -11.88
C MET A 69 2.39 10.95 -11.96
N ASP A 70 3.29 11.79 -12.47
CA ASP A 70 3.03 13.22 -12.64
C ASP A 70 1.91 13.47 -13.66
N ALA A 71 1.91 12.78 -14.81
CA ALA A 71 0.87 12.88 -15.82
C ALA A 71 -0.51 12.41 -15.32
N GLN A 72 -0.54 11.46 -14.38
CA GLN A 72 -1.76 10.88 -13.83
C GLN A 72 -2.22 11.52 -12.52
N GLY A 73 -1.49 12.49 -11.98
CA GLY A 73 -1.82 13.14 -10.70
C GLY A 73 -1.60 12.25 -9.46
N VAL A 74 -0.73 11.24 -9.57
CA VAL A 74 -0.37 10.34 -8.48
C VAL A 74 0.83 10.93 -7.72
N GLY A 75 0.65 11.18 -6.42
CA GLY A 75 1.68 11.72 -5.53
C GLY A 75 2.50 10.66 -4.85
N HIS A 76 1.88 9.51 -4.58
CA HIS A 76 2.53 8.38 -3.95
C HIS A 76 2.07 7.08 -4.61
N GLN A 77 2.97 6.11 -4.77
CA GLN A 77 2.62 4.78 -5.26
C GLN A 77 3.24 3.70 -4.38
N VAL A 78 2.41 2.74 -3.96
CA VAL A 78 2.88 1.53 -3.29
C VAL A 78 2.99 0.40 -4.31
N VAL A 79 4.22 -0.09 -4.49
CA VAL A 79 4.54 -1.09 -5.52
C VAL A 79 4.82 -2.46 -4.90
N ALA A 80 4.56 -3.52 -5.65
CA ALA A 80 4.96 -4.88 -5.28
C ALA A 80 5.68 -5.55 -6.47
N PRO A 81 6.47 -6.62 -6.23
CA PRO A 81 6.97 -7.42 -7.32
C PRO A 81 5.82 -8.02 -8.13
N TRP A 82 6.02 -8.16 -9.44
CA TRP A 82 5.09 -8.91 -10.28
C TRP A 82 4.97 -10.35 -9.77
N LEU A 83 3.75 -10.84 -9.58
CA LEU A 83 3.46 -12.07 -8.85
C LEU A 83 4.22 -13.29 -9.37
N ASP A 84 4.40 -13.42 -10.69
CA ASP A 84 5.05 -14.59 -11.28
C ASP A 84 6.57 -14.62 -11.01
N VAL A 85 7.20 -13.48 -10.67
CA VAL A 85 8.63 -13.44 -10.30
C VAL A 85 8.88 -13.81 -8.83
N GLN A 86 7.82 -14.04 -8.04
CA GLN A 86 7.94 -14.41 -6.63
C GLN A 86 8.45 -15.85 -6.43
N GLY A 87 8.46 -16.67 -7.49
CA GLY A 87 9.12 -17.97 -7.49
C GLY A 87 8.45 -19.01 -6.59
N GLN A 88 7.12 -19.06 -6.54
CA GLN A 88 6.37 -20.06 -5.74
C GLN A 88 6.69 -21.51 -6.18
N GLU A 89 7.21 -21.70 -7.38
CA GLU A 89 7.63 -22.98 -7.94
C GLU A 89 8.96 -23.50 -7.36
N LEU A 90 9.69 -22.68 -6.61
CA LEU A 90 10.92 -23.06 -5.93
C LEU A 90 10.64 -23.97 -4.74
N ALA A 91 11.65 -24.75 -4.33
CA ALA A 91 11.58 -25.49 -3.07
C ALA A 91 11.49 -24.52 -1.88
N ALA A 92 10.84 -24.91 -0.78
CA ALA A 92 10.55 -24.01 0.35
C ALA A 92 11.75 -23.16 0.83
N ALA A 93 12.89 -23.79 1.10
CA ALA A 93 14.10 -23.10 1.57
C ALA A 93 14.70 -22.14 0.52
N ASP A 94 14.70 -22.55 -0.75
CA ASP A 94 15.21 -21.72 -1.85
C ASP A 94 14.27 -20.54 -2.15
N GLY A 95 12.97 -20.79 -2.11
CA GLY A 95 11.92 -19.80 -2.27
C GLY A 95 11.95 -18.74 -1.16
N ALA A 96 12.14 -19.13 0.10
CA ALA A 96 12.32 -18.19 1.20
C ALA A 96 13.51 -17.24 0.96
N ARG A 97 14.68 -17.79 0.59
CA ARG A 97 15.86 -16.97 0.26
C ARG A 97 15.67 -16.11 -0.99
N TRP A 98 14.87 -16.58 -1.94
CA TRP A 98 14.55 -15.85 -3.17
C TRP A 98 13.70 -14.61 -2.88
N VAL A 99 12.64 -14.75 -2.08
CA VAL A 99 11.79 -13.60 -1.72
C VAL A 99 12.50 -12.62 -0.79
N THR A 100 13.38 -13.09 0.11
CA THR A 100 14.25 -12.20 0.90
C THR A 100 15.10 -11.31 -0.01
N LEU A 101 15.79 -11.90 -0.99
CA LEU A 101 16.59 -11.15 -1.97
C LEU A 101 15.75 -10.16 -2.78
N LEU A 102 14.58 -10.60 -3.25
CA LEU A 102 13.66 -9.76 -4.01
C LEU A 102 13.13 -8.57 -3.18
N ASN A 103 12.79 -8.80 -1.91
CA ASN A 103 12.35 -7.77 -0.98
C ASN A 103 13.48 -6.76 -0.70
N ASP A 104 14.72 -7.22 -0.51
CA ASP A 104 15.86 -6.34 -0.26
C ASP A 104 16.11 -5.39 -1.45
N HIS A 105 16.10 -5.94 -2.68
CA HIS A 105 16.24 -5.11 -3.87
C HIS A 105 15.06 -4.17 -4.10
N LEU A 106 13.84 -4.60 -3.80
CA LEU A 106 12.67 -3.73 -3.94
C LEU A 106 12.71 -2.58 -2.92
N ALA A 107 13.07 -2.86 -1.66
CA ALA A 107 13.24 -1.86 -0.62
C ALA A 107 14.31 -0.82 -1.03
N ALA A 108 15.44 -1.27 -1.57
CA ALA A 108 16.47 -0.37 -2.08
C ALA A 108 15.99 0.48 -3.28
N ALA A 109 15.24 -0.13 -4.21
CA ALA A 109 14.71 0.58 -5.37
C ALA A 109 13.70 1.67 -4.99
N VAL A 110 12.79 1.41 -4.04
CA VAL A 110 11.82 2.42 -3.60
C VAL A 110 12.43 3.49 -2.70
N ALA A 111 13.51 3.20 -1.98
CA ALA A 111 14.22 4.20 -1.17
C ALA A 111 14.84 5.33 -2.01
N ALA A 112 15.03 5.12 -3.31
CA ALA A 112 15.58 6.12 -4.23
C ALA A 112 14.55 7.19 -4.68
N ASP A 113 13.25 6.98 -4.48
CA ASP A 113 12.19 7.96 -4.79
C ASP A 113 11.19 8.03 -3.62
N ALA A 114 11.15 9.18 -2.94
CA ALA A 114 10.29 9.41 -1.77
C ALA A 114 8.78 9.24 -2.06
N ARG A 115 8.37 9.27 -3.33
CA ARG A 115 6.99 9.03 -3.77
C ARG A 115 6.66 7.54 -3.88
N LEU A 116 7.60 6.65 -3.57
CA LEU A 116 7.42 5.20 -3.65
C LEU A 116 7.45 4.54 -2.27
N SER A 117 6.70 3.46 -2.14
CA SER A 117 6.82 2.51 -1.04
C SER A 117 6.59 1.10 -1.58
N ALA A 118 6.91 0.08 -0.79
CA ALA A 118 6.81 -1.30 -1.22
C ALA A 118 5.82 -2.11 -0.37
N HIS A 119 5.08 -3.02 -1.01
CA HIS A 119 4.51 -4.20 -0.36
C HIS A 119 5.53 -5.33 -0.42
N ALA A 120 5.65 -6.08 0.66
CA ALA A 120 6.43 -7.29 0.71
C ALA A 120 5.87 -8.37 -0.22
N THR A 121 6.74 -9.29 -0.62
CA THR A 121 6.33 -10.58 -1.17
C THR A 121 6.84 -11.72 -0.30
N LEU A 122 6.11 -12.82 -0.28
CA LEU A 122 6.41 -14.00 0.52
C LEU A 122 6.36 -15.26 -0.33
N HIS A 123 7.17 -16.24 0.03
CA HIS A 123 7.11 -17.57 -0.54
C HIS A 123 6.27 -18.47 0.37
N LEU A 124 5.21 -19.06 -0.16
CA LEU A 124 4.10 -19.57 0.66
C LEU A 124 4.10 -21.07 0.88
N ARG A 125 5.12 -21.80 0.39
CA ARG A 125 5.29 -23.24 0.68
C ARG A 125 5.65 -23.54 2.15
N ASP A 126 6.14 -22.54 2.86
CA ASP A 126 6.44 -22.61 4.30
C ASP A 126 5.80 -21.39 4.98
N PRO A 127 4.58 -21.53 5.53
CA PRO A 127 3.86 -20.42 6.15
C PRO A 127 4.57 -19.81 7.36
N GLU A 128 5.36 -20.60 8.10
CA GLU A 128 6.12 -20.09 9.26
C GLU A 128 7.29 -19.22 8.79
N ALA A 129 8.05 -19.68 7.79
CA ALA A 129 9.10 -18.88 7.18
C ALA A 129 8.53 -17.61 6.52
N ALA A 130 7.36 -17.70 5.88
CA ALA A 130 6.65 -16.54 5.33
C ALA A 130 6.28 -15.53 6.43
N ALA A 131 5.80 -15.99 7.59
CA ALA A 131 5.49 -15.13 8.72
C ALA A 131 6.74 -14.44 9.28
N VAL A 132 7.88 -15.13 9.34
CA VAL A 132 9.17 -14.54 9.74
C VAL A 132 9.62 -13.46 8.74
N GLU A 133 9.57 -13.75 7.45
CA GLU A 133 9.95 -12.77 6.41
C GLU A 133 9.00 -11.56 6.41
N LEU A 134 7.70 -11.75 6.70
CA LEU A 134 6.77 -10.64 6.84
C LEU A 134 7.20 -9.69 7.97
N ARG A 135 7.59 -10.22 9.15
CA ARG A 135 8.10 -9.39 10.25
C ARG A 135 9.33 -8.60 9.84
N ARG A 136 10.27 -9.24 9.16
CA ARG A 136 11.49 -8.59 8.67
C ARG A 136 11.19 -7.49 7.65
N ALA A 137 10.36 -7.80 6.65
CA ALA A 137 10.01 -6.86 5.59
C ALA A 137 9.29 -5.61 6.11
N ILE A 138 8.38 -5.77 7.08
CA ILE A 138 7.69 -4.63 7.70
C ILE A 138 8.61 -3.89 8.68
N GLY A 139 9.27 -4.62 9.59
CA GLY A 139 10.01 -4.03 10.71
C GLY A 139 11.39 -3.46 10.34
N GLU A 140 12.09 -4.10 9.41
CA GLU A 140 13.46 -3.73 9.03
C GLU A 140 13.52 -3.00 7.68
N LEU A 141 12.70 -3.41 6.70
CA LEU A 141 12.70 -2.80 5.36
C LEU A 141 11.66 -1.68 5.19
N GLY A 142 10.78 -1.46 6.17
CA GLY A 142 9.78 -0.39 6.13
C GLY A 142 8.68 -0.57 5.07
N MET A 143 8.45 -1.82 4.64
CA MET A 143 7.37 -2.14 3.70
C MET A 143 5.99 -1.90 4.34
N ARG A 144 4.97 -1.60 3.52
CA ARG A 144 3.67 -1.06 3.96
C ARG A 144 2.54 -2.09 4.02
N GLY A 145 2.82 -3.31 3.62
CA GLY A 145 1.86 -4.38 3.47
C GLY A 145 2.53 -5.57 2.81
N VAL A 146 1.72 -6.54 2.39
CA VAL A 146 2.19 -7.71 1.67
C VAL A 146 1.25 -8.05 0.52
N MET A 147 1.79 -8.31 -0.66
CA MET A 147 1.01 -8.78 -1.81
C MET A 147 1.21 -10.28 -2.01
N LEU A 148 0.14 -11.03 -1.78
CA LEU A 148 0.13 -12.49 -1.86
C LEU A 148 -0.54 -12.96 -3.16
N PRO A 149 0.02 -13.99 -3.82
CA PRO A 149 -0.64 -14.64 -4.92
C PRO A 149 -1.90 -15.35 -4.41
N CYS A 150 -3.01 -15.22 -5.13
CA CYS A 150 -4.24 -15.96 -4.84
C CYS A 150 -4.02 -17.49 -4.95
N THR A 151 -3.13 -17.91 -5.85
CA THR A 151 -2.88 -19.33 -6.11
C THR A 151 -1.57 -19.78 -5.51
N LEU A 152 -1.62 -20.90 -4.78
CA LEU A 152 -0.46 -21.62 -4.29
C LEU A 152 -0.15 -22.83 -5.17
N PRO A 153 1.13 -23.23 -5.30
CA PRO A 153 1.48 -24.51 -5.90
C PRO A 153 0.87 -25.71 -5.16
N ASP A 154 0.79 -25.61 -3.82
CA ASP A 154 0.28 -26.64 -2.92
C ASP A 154 -0.59 -25.99 -1.84
N GLY A 155 -1.70 -26.64 -1.45
CA GLY A 155 -2.59 -26.17 -0.39
C GLY A 155 -3.46 -24.96 -0.78
N ARG A 156 -4.08 -24.34 0.23
CA ARG A 156 -4.94 -23.15 0.10
C ARG A 156 -4.61 -22.13 1.18
N LEU A 157 -4.74 -20.85 0.86
CA LEU A 157 -4.55 -19.76 1.83
C LEU A 157 -5.50 -19.85 3.04
N ALA A 158 -6.64 -20.54 2.88
CA ALA A 158 -7.60 -20.81 3.95
C ALA A 158 -7.16 -21.92 4.93
N ASP A 159 -6.12 -22.70 4.58
CA ASP A 159 -5.64 -23.80 5.41
C ASP A 159 -5.07 -23.30 6.75
N ARG A 160 -5.24 -24.11 7.79
CA ARG A 160 -4.79 -23.79 9.16
C ARG A 160 -3.29 -23.56 9.28
N GLY A 161 -2.49 -24.09 8.35
CA GLY A 161 -1.05 -23.81 8.30
C GLY A 161 -0.74 -22.31 8.12
N PHE A 162 -1.63 -21.54 7.48
CA PHE A 162 -1.46 -20.10 7.29
C PHE A 162 -1.95 -19.26 8.46
N ASP A 163 -2.54 -19.86 9.51
CA ASP A 163 -2.98 -19.13 10.71
C ASP A 163 -1.81 -18.36 11.36
N ALA A 164 -0.57 -18.89 11.28
CA ALA A 164 0.62 -18.19 11.75
C ALA A 164 0.89 -16.89 10.97
N LEU A 165 0.77 -16.93 9.64
CA LEU A 165 0.92 -15.76 8.77
C LEU A 165 -0.19 -14.72 9.04
N TRP A 166 -1.44 -15.16 9.17
CA TRP A 166 -2.56 -14.28 9.51
C TRP A 166 -2.39 -13.61 10.87
N SER A 167 -1.95 -14.37 11.87
CA SER A 167 -1.63 -13.85 13.20
C SER A 167 -0.57 -12.74 13.14
N VAL A 168 0.50 -12.94 12.36
CA VAL A 168 1.54 -11.91 12.18
C VAL A 168 1.02 -10.69 11.43
N ALA A 169 0.23 -10.86 10.37
CA ALA A 169 -0.37 -9.72 9.65
C ALA A 169 -1.26 -8.87 10.57
N VAL A 170 -2.05 -9.50 11.44
CA VAL A 170 -2.86 -8.82 12.45
C VAL A 170 -1.99 -8.12 13.50
N GLU A 171 -0.97 -8.79 14.02
CA GLU A 171 -0.08 -8.22 15.03
C GLU A 171 0.66 -6.97 14.51
N LEU A 172 1.15 -7.02 13.27
CA LEU A 172 1.83 -5.91 12.61
C LEU A 172 0.87 -4.81 12.15
N ASP A 173 -0.45 -5.07 12.20
CA ASP A 173 -1.52 -4.18 11.74
C ASP A 173 -1.40 -3.78 10.26
N VAL A 174 -0.82 -4.67 9.43
CA VAL A 174 -0.55 -4.41 8.01
C VAL A 174 -1.59 -5.05 7.07
N PRO A 175 -1.92 -4.38 5.95
CA PRO A 175 -2.80 -4.95 4.93
C PRO A 175 -2.15 -6.07 4.13
N VAL A 176 -2.97 -7.07 3.80
CA VAL A 176 -2.65 -8.16 2.86
C VAL A 176 -3.43 -7.92 1.56
N ILE A 177 -2.70 -7.73 0.47
CA ILE A 177 -3.24 -7.55 -0.87
C ILE A 177 -3.30 -8.92 -1.55
N LEU A 178 -4.50 -9.37 -1.91
CA LEU A 178 -4.69 -10.61 -2.66
C LEU A 178 -4.67 -10.30 -4.14
N HIS A 179 -3.77 -10.93 -4.89
CA HIS A 179 -3.61 -10.69 -6.32
C HIS A 179 -3.44 -11.99 -7.11
N ALA A 180 -4.22 -12.17 -8.17
CA ALA A 180 -4.13 -13.35 -9.03
C ALA A 180 -2.83 -13.37 -9.87
N THR A 181 -2.24 -14.54 -10.02
CA THR A 181 -1.04 -14.73 -10.87
C THR A 181 -1.44 -14.92 -12.34
N THR A 182 -0.48 -14.96 -13.25
CA THR A 182 -0.78 -15.33 -14.66
C THR A 182 -1.01 -16.83 -14.82
N ARG A 183 -0.54 -17.64 -13.86
CA ARG A 183 -0.61 -19.10 -13.86
C ARG A 183 -1.45 -19.57 -12.68
N SER A 184 -2.70 -19.93 -12.97
CA SER A 184 -3.65 -20.39 -11.97
C SER A 184 -4.50 -21.55 -12.49
N PRO A 185 -5.20 -22.31 -11.63
CA PRO A 185 -6.19 -23.30 -12.06
C PRO A 185 -7.23 -22.74 -13.04
N ALA A 186 -7.79 -21.55 -12.78
CA ALA A 186 -8.72 -20.91 -13.70
C ALA A 186 -8.04 -20.54 -15.04
N ALA A 187 -6.77 -20.12 -15.03
CA ALA A 187 -6.02 -19.86 -16.26
C ALA A 187 -5.76 -21.15 -17.07
N ALA A 188 -5.63 -22.30 -16.41
CA ALA A 188 -5.49 -23.60 -17.06
C ALA A 188 -6.78 -24.05 -17.76
N LEU A 189 -7.95 -23.77 -17.18
CA LEU A 189 -9.25 -24.02 -17.84
C LEU A 189 -9.42 -23.18 -19.12
N LEU A 190 -8.74 -22.05 -19.19
CA LEU A 190 -8.78 -21.10 -20.32
C LEU A 190 -7.53 -21.22 -21.20
N ALA A 191 -6.85 -22.37 -21.18
CA ALA A 191 -5.58 -22.54 -21.86
C ALA A 191 -5.68 -22.32 -23.39
N GLU A 192 -6.79 -22.75 -23.99
CA GLU A 192 -7.08 -22.59 -25.43
C GLU A 192 -7.35 -21.14 -25.85
N TYR A 193 -7.66 -20.25 -24.88
CA TYR A 193 -7.97 -18.84 -25.12
C TYR A 193 -7.05 -17.94 -24.26
N PRO A 194 -5.78 -17.74 -24.66
CA PRO A 194 -4.80 -17.03 -23.86
C PRO A 194 -5.22 -15.62 -23.39
N SER A 195 -6.04 -14.93 -24.17
CA SER A 195 -6.60 -13.62 -23.80
C SER A 195 -7.49 -13.69 -22.56
N LEU A 196 -8.26 -14.77 -22.39
CA LEU A 196 -9.17 -14.93 -21.25
C LEU A 196 -8.44 -15.17 -19.93
N ARG A 197 -7.17 -15.57 -19.94
CA ARG A 197 -6.37 -15.71 -18.71
C ARG A 197 -6.22 -14.36 -17.99
N GLY A 198 -5.93 -13.29 -18.73
CA GLY A 198 -5.84 -11.94 -18.18
C GLY A 198 -7.22 -11.30 -17.97
N LEU A 199 -8.13 -11.50 -18.93
CA LEU A 199 -9.44 -10.82 -18.95
C LEU A 199 -10.44 -11.41 -17.95
N PHE A 200 -10.34 -12.71 -17.61
CA PHE A 200 -11.36 -13.39 -16.82
C PHE A 200 -10.78 -14.21 -15.66
N ALA A 201 -9.73 -15.02 -15.90
CA ALA A 201 -9.22 -15.93 -14.87
C ALA A 201 -8.83 -15.20 -13.57
N ARG A 202 -8.19 -14.02 -13.68
CA ARG A 202 -7.78 -13.23 -12.51
C ARG A 202 -8.93 -12.83 -11.59
N HIS A 203 -10.08 -12.50 -12.19
CA HIS A 203 -11.29 -12.13 -11.45
C HIS A 203 -11.86 -13.37 -10.74
N VAL A 204 -11.84 -14.53 -11.41
CA VAL A 204 -12.27 -15.80 -10.82
C VAL A 204 -11.39 -16.20 -9.64
N GLU A 205 -10.06 -16.13 -9.78
CA GLU A 205 -9.12 -16.50 -8.71
C GLU A 205 -9.26 -15.62 -7.46
N THR A 206 -9.31 -14.30 -7.65
CA THR A 206 -9.51 -13.36 -6.54
C THR A 206 -10.84 -13.64 -5.83
N SER A 207 -11.90 -13.91 -6.59
CA SER A 207 -13.21 -14.26 -6.02
C SER A 207 -13.18 -15.57 -5.25
N LEU A 208 -12.53 -16.59 -5.80
CA LEU A 208 -12.47 -17.93 -5.22
C LEU A 208 -11.74 -17.90 -3.88
N VAL A 209 -10.55 -17.32 -3.85
CA VAL A 209 -9.73 -17.29 -2.63
C VAL A 209 -10.39 -16.47 -1.54
N THR A 210 -10.94 -15.30 -1.88
CA THR A 210 -11.61 -14.46 -0.89
C THR A 210 -12.88 -15.14 -0.36
N ALA A 211 -13.63 -15.84 -1.21
CA ALA A 211 -14.73 -16.69 -0.78
C ALA A 211 -14.25 -17.79 0.18
N GLU A 212 -13.17 -18.51 -0.15
CA GLU A 212 -12.61 -19.55 0.71
C GLU A 212 -12.21 -19.02 2.09
N LEU A 213 -11.54 -17.85 2.15
CA LEU A 213 -11.17 -17.22 3.42
C LEU A 213 -12.39 -16.85 4.27
N ILE A 214 -13.48 -16.42 3.64
CA ILE A 214 -14.74 -16.09 4.31
C ILE A 214 -15.40 -17.37 4.84
N VAL A 215 -15.71 -18.33 3.97
CA VAL A 215 -16.53 -19.52 4.33
C VAL A 215 -15.82 -20.46 5.31
N THR A 216 -14.49 -20.49 5.28
CA THR A 216 -13.68 -21.26 6.25
C THR A 216 -13.43 -20.51 7.57
N GLY A 217 -13.97 -19.29 7.70
CA GLY A 217 -13.93 -18.48 8.91
C GLY A 217 -12.55 -17.93 9.25
N VAL A 218 -11.65 -17.70 8.27
CA VAL A 218 -10.33 -17.09 8.55
C VAL A 218 -10.52 -15.71 9.18
N LEU A 219 -11.40 -14.89 8.61
CA LEU A 219 -11.67 -13.53 9.10
C LEU A 219 -12.40 -13.53 10.45
N ASP A 220 -13.04 -14.63 10.85
CA ASP A 220 -13.62 -14.78 12.18
C ASP A 220 -12.59 -15.14 13.24
N ARG A 221 -11.54 -15.89 12.85
CA ARG A 221 -10.39 -16.17 13.72
C ARG A 221 -9.47 -14.96 13.86
N PHE A 222 -9.36 -14.18 12.79
CA PHE A 222 -8.49 -13.02 12.70
C PHE A 222 -9.30 -11.77 12.33
N PRO A 223 -10.16 -11.28 13.24
CA PRO A 223 -11.05 -10.13 12.94
C PRO A 223 -10.30 -8.82 12.68
N GLY A 224 -9.03 -8.71 13.09
CA GLY A 224 -8.16 -7.58 12.75
C GLY A 224 -7.48 -7.69 11.39
N LEU A 225 -7.66 -8.79 10.64
CA LEU A 225 -6.99 -9.00 9.36
C LEU A 225 -7.57 -8.06 8.30
N LYS A 226 -6.70 -7.23 7.72
CA LYS A 226 -7.05 -6.25 6.69
C LYS A 226 -6.75 -6.83 5.31
N LEU A 227 -7.77 -7.26 4.59
CA LEU A 227 -7.62 -7.76 3.22
C LEU A 227 -7.95 -6.67 2.20
N VAL A 228 -7.10 -6.54 1.18
CA VAL A 228 -7.33 -5.71 -0.01
C VAL A 228 -7.50 -6.63 -1.20
N ASN A 229 -8.69 -6.61 -1.80
CA ASN A 229 -8.98 -7.39 -3.00
C ASN A 229 -8.81 -6.51 -4.24
N VAL A 230 -7.85 -6.89 -5.08
CA VAL A 230 -7.59 -6.15 -6.32
C VAL A 230 -8.64 -6.44 -7.40
N HIS A 231 -8.62 -5.66 -8.48
CA HIS A 231 -9.59 -5.72 -9.58
C HIS A 231 -11.03 -5.63 -9.06
N GLY A 232 -11.23 -4.71 -8.10
CA GLY A 232 -12.49 -4.48 -7.39
C GLY A 232 -13.05 -5.70 -6.65
N GLY A 233 -12.24 -6.69 -6.30
CA GLY A 233 -12.70 -7.92 -5.66
C GLY A 233 -13.28 -8.97 -6.60
N GLY A 234 -12.98 -8.86 -7.90
CA GLY A 234 -13.44 -9.79 -8.92
C GLY A 234 -14.96 -9.77 -9.06
N LEU A 235 -15.59 -10.91 -8.82
CA LEU A 235 -17.02 -11.13 -9.00
C LEU A 235 -17.79 -11.12 -7.66
N LEU A 236 -17.09 -10.99 -6.52
CA LEU A 236 -17.71 -11.08 -5.20
C LEU A 236 -18.67 -9.92 -4.88
N PRO A 237 -18.32 -8.64 -5.10
CA PRO A 237 -19.24 -7.55 -4.80
C PRO A 237 -20.60 -7.72 -5.50
N TYR A 238 -20.56 -8.16 -6.76
CA TYR A 238 -21.75 -8.47 -7.56
C TYR A 238 -22.62 -9.59 -6.96
N GLN A 239 -22.01 -10.58 -6.35
CA GLN A 239 -22.69 -11.79 -5.84
C GLN A 239 -22.93 -11.78 -4.33
N THR A 240 -22.65 -10.68 -3.64
CA THR A 240 -22.69 -10.60 -2.16
C THR A 240 -23.98 -11.19 -1.56
N GLY A 241 -25.16 -10.83 -2.06
CA GLY A 241 -26.43 -11.37 -1.55
C GLY A 241 -26.68 -12.85 -1.87
N ARG A 242 -26.03 -13.42 -2.90
CA ARG A 242 -26.08 -14.85 -3.19
C ARG A 242 -25.26 -15.64 -2.17
N PHE A 243 -24.13 -15.09 -1.73
CA PHE A 243 -23.26 -15.73 -0.75
C PHE A 243 -23.94 -15.87 0.62
N ASP A 244 -24.77 -14.92 1.02
CA ASP A 244 -25.50 -14.98 2.31
C ASP A 244 -26.50 -16.14 2.44
N ASN A 245 -26.78 -16.88 1.36
CA ASN A 245 -27.63 -18.08 1.44
C ASN A 245 -26.96 -19.23 2.22
N ASP A 246 -25.63 -19.18 2.41
CA ASP A 246 -24.88 -20.17 3.16
C ASP A 246 -23.71 -19.50 3.91
N LEU A 247 -23.59 -19.77 5.22
CA LEU A 247 -22.46 -19.29 6.01
C LEU A 247 -21.15 -20.00 5.62
N GLY A 248 -21.25 -21.24 5.13
CA GLY A 248 -20.11 -22.10 4.82
C GLY A 248 -19.57 -22.90 6.00
N ASP A 249 -18.43 -23.55 5.79
CA ASP A 249 -17.94 -24.66 6.62
C ASP A 249 -17.32 -24.27 7.97
N GLY A 250 -17.06 -22.98 8.20
CA GLY A 250 -16.39 -22.49 9.41
C GLY A 250 -16.65 -21.04 9.79
N ALA A 251 -17.47 -20.32 9.02
CA ALA A 251 -17.80 -18.92 9.29
C ALA A 251 -18.85 -18.78 10.41
N ARG A 252 -18.81 -17.63 11.10
CA ARG A 252 -19.75 -17.23 12.16
C ARG A 252 -20.55 -15.99 11.82
N ARG A 253 -20.09 -15.21 10.83
CA ARG A 253 -20.73 -14.00 10.31
C ARG A 253 -21.20 -14.26 8.88
N LEU A 254 -22.21 -13.51 8.44
CA LEU A 254 -22.67 -13.60 7.06
C LEU A 254 -21.53 -13.19 6.10
N PRO A 255 -21.37 -13.86 4.95
CA PRO A 255 -20.38 -13.47 3.96
C PRO A 255 -20.41 -11.98 3.62
N SER A 256 -21.59 -11.37 3.50
CA SER A 256 -21.73 -9.92 3.27
C SER A 256 -21.21 -9.05 4.41
N GLU A 257 -21.40 -9.46 5.66
CA GLU A 257 -20.88 -8.76 6.84
C GLU A 257 -19.35 -8.79 6.85
N VAL A 258 -18.76 -9.95 6.54
CA VAL A 258 -17.30 -10.11 6.45
C VAL A 258 -16.73 -9.33 5.26
N LEU A 259 -17.38 -9.39 4.10
CA LEU A 259 -16.90 -8.72 2.90
C LEU A 259 -16.87 -7.19 3.07
N ARG A 260 -17.81 -6.61 3.83
CA ARG A 260 -17.83 -5.17 4.18
C ARG A 260 -16.67 -4.72 5.08
N THR A 261 -15.93 -5.63 5.70
CA THR A 261 -14.71 -5.30 6.47
C THR A 261 -13.45 -5.27 5.60
N MET A 262 -13.54 -5.70 4.34
CA MET A 262 -12.42 -5.74 3.40
C MET A 262 -12.33 -4.47 2.55
N TYR A 263 -11.17 -4.26 1.94
CA TYR A 263 -10.92 -3.17 1.01
C TYR A 263 -10.86 -3.68 -0.43
N PHE A 264 -11.07 -2.78 -1.38
CA PHE A 264 -11.12 -3.07 -2.81
C PHE A 264 -10.38 -1.99 -3.58
N ASP A 265 -9.65 -2.35 -4.63
CA ASP A 265 -9.07 -1.33 -5.51
C ASP A 265 -10.08 -0.82 -6.56
N SER A 266 -9.70 0.26 -7.25
CA SER A 266 -10.49 0.89 -8.31
C SER A 266 -10.23 0.32 -9.71
N VAL A 267 -9.54 -0.82 -9.86
CA VAL A 267 -9.08 -1.34 -11.16
C VAL A 267 -10.22 -2.08 -11.89
N LEU A 268 -11.26 -1.32 -12.26
CA LEU A 268 -12.49 -1.82 -12.90
C LEU A 268 -12.68 -1.30 -14.34
N LEU A 269 -11.81 -0.38 -14.78
CA LEU A 269 -11.71 0.18 -16.14
C LEU A 269 -12.95 0.93 -16.66
N THR A 270 -14.04 1.00 -15.90
CA THR A 270 -15.26 1.72 -16.29
C THR A 270 -15.90 2.46 -15.13
N ALA A 271 -16.47 3.60 -15.46
CA ALA A 271 -17.17 4.47 -14.52
C ALA A 271 -18.36 3.80 -13.79
N PRO A 272 -19.26 3.08 -14.47
CA PRO A 272 -20.41 2.46 -13.80
C PRO A 272 -19.99 1.36 -12.83
N ALA A 273 -18.93 0.59 -13.14
CA ALA A 273 -18.44 -0.46 -12.26
C ALA A 273 -17.85 0.12 -10.96
N LEU A 274 -17.07 1.20 -11.05
CA LEU A 274 -16.53 1.88 -9.87
C LEU A 274 -17.65 2.46 -9.00
N ARG A 275 -18.65 3.09 -9.62
CA ARG A 275 -19.84 3.60 -8.90
C ARG A 275 -20.54 2.48 -8.16
N TYR A 276 -20.83 1.37 -8.85
CA TYR A 276 -21.43 0.19 -8.26
C TYR A 276 -20.64 -0.33 -7.05
N LEU A 277 -19.31 -0.44 -7.16
CA LEU A 277 -18.46 -0.90 -6.07
C LEU A 277 -18.56 0.02 -4.85
N VAL A 278 -18.52 1.34 -5.07
CA VAL A 278 -18.69 2.35 -4.00
C VAL A 278 -20.07 2.23 -3.35
N ASP A 279 -21.14 2.06 -4.14
CA ASP A 279 -22.50 1.96 -3.61
C ASP A 279 -22.71 0.69 -2.78
N VAL A 280 -22.06 -0.43 -3.16
CA VAL A 280 -22.20 -1.71 -2.47
C VAL A 280 -21.29 -1.82 -1.25
N MET A 281 -20.02 -1.44 -1.38
CA MET A 281 -18.99 -1.64 -0.35
C MET A 281 -18.75 -0.42 0.54
N GLY A 282 -19.15 0.77 0.11
CA GLY A 282 -18.88 2.03 0.78
C GLY A 282 -17.61 2.70 0.26
N ALA A 283 -17.64 4.03 0.14
CA ALA A 283 -16.51 4.82 -0.33
C ALA A 283 -15.27 4.67 0.57
N ASP A 284 -15.44 4.38 1.86
CA ASP A 284 -14.37 4.19 2.85
C ASP A 284 -13.67 2.82 2.77
N ARG A 285 -14.09 1.98 1.81
CA ARG A 285 -13.54 0.65 1.52
C ARG A 285 -12.90 0.56 0.13
N VAL A 286 -12.98 1.61 -0.68
CA VAL A 286 -12.40 1.61 -2.04
C VAL A 286 -11.10 2.42 -2.06
N LEU A 287 -10.07 1.88 -2.70
CA LEU A 287 -8.73 2.43 -2.79
C LEU A 287 -8.39 2.72 -4.25
N LEU A 288 -7.70 3.82 -4.54
CA LEU A 288 -7.13 4.04 -5.86
C LEU A 288 -6.06 2.98 -6.16
N GLY A 289 -6.24 2.27 -7.27
CA GLY A 289 -5.29 1.32 -7.83
C GLY A 289 -5.15 1.51 -9.34
N SER A 290 -3.95 1.34 -9.88
CA SER A 290 -3.71 1.44 -11.32
C SER A 290 -3.36 0.13 -12.00
N ASP A 291 -2.78 -0.85 -11.28
CA ASP A 291 -2.15 -2.06 -11.82
C ASP A 291 -1.03 -1.70 -12.85
N TYR A 292 -0.35 -0.56 -12.62
CA TYR A 292 0.73 -0.07 -13.48
C TYR A 292 1.92 -1.03 -13.47
N GLY A 293 2.51 -1.28 -14.64
CA GLY A 293 3.65 -2.18 -14.82
C GLY A 293 3.25 -3.64 -15.13
N ALA A 294 2.03 -4.09 -14.83
CA ALA A 294 1.60 -5.44 -15.20
C ALA A 294 1.18 -5.58 -16.66
N THR A 295 0.60 -4.53 -17.28
CA THR A 295 0.10 -4.56 -18.66
C THR A 295 0.81 -3.52 -19.55
N PRO A 296 0.98 -3.79 -20.87
CA PRO A 296 1.62 -2.85 -21.80
C PRO A 296 0.84 -1.56 -22.06
N THR A 297 -0.47 -1.55 -21.78
CA THR A 297 -1.34 -0.38 -21.98
C THR A 297 -1.24 0.55 -20.77
N GLU A 298 -1.00 1.84 -21.02
CA GLU A 298 -1.17 2.88 -20.01
C GLU A 298 -2.58 2.81 -19.44
N ARG A 299 -2.69 2.67 -18.12
CA ARG A 299 -3.97 2.69 -17.42
C ARG A 299 -4.20 4.08 -16.85
N ALA A 300 -5.47 4.48 -16.80
CA ALA A 300 -5.90 5.72 -16.17
C ALA A 300 -5.48 5.70 -14.68
N GLY A 301 -4.79 6.75 -14.22
CA GLY A 301 -4.59 6.98 -12.79
C GLY A 301 -5.79 7.72 -12.20
N VAL A 302 -5.62 8.95 -11.71
CA VAL A 302 -6.69 9.67 -10.98
C VAL A 302 -7.94 9.93 -11.83
N SER A 303 -7.80 9.99 -13.16
CA SER A 303 -8.94 10.19 -14.07
C SER A 303 -10.00 9.09 -13.97
N ILE A 304 -9.66 7.89 -13.46
CA ILE A 304 -10.64 6.83 -13.21
C ILE A 304 -11.70 7.23 -12.16
N LEU A 305 -11.39 8.23 -11.32
CA LEU A 305 -12.25 8.71 -10.24
C LEU A 305 -13.23 9.80 -10.67
N SER A 306 -13.19 10.28 -11.92
CA SER A 306 -14.16 11.26 -12.43
C SER A 306 -15.61 10.92 -12.10
N PRO A 307 -16.07 9.66 -12.21
CA PRO A 307 -17.45 9.30 -11.94
C PRO A 307 -17.79 9.42 -10.47
N VAL A 308 -16.81 9.19 -9.57
CA VAL A 308 -16.99 9.30 -8.11
C VAL A 308 -17.20 10.77 -7.73
N ARG A 309 -16.35 11.65 -8.28
CA ARG A 309 -16.41 13.11 -8.11
C ARG A 309 -17.75 13.69 -8.54
N ASP A 310 -18.32 13.18 -9.62
CA ASP A 310 -19.62 13.66 -10.13
C ASP A 310 -20.78 13.47 -9.15
N LEU A 311 -20.66 12.58 -8.14
CA LEU A 311 -21.71 12.42 -7.10
C LEU A 311 -21.29 12.91 -5.71
N ASP A 312 -20.01 12.80 -5.34
CA ASP A 312 -19.53 13.17 -4.01
C ASP A 312 -18.00 13.39 -3.98
N ASP A 313 -17.58 14.64 -3.74
CA ASP A 313 -16.17 15.02 -3.62
C ASP A 313 -15.48 14.37 -2.42
N ALA A 314 -16.20 14.17 -1.31
CA ALA A 314 -15.63 13.55 -0.11
C ALA A 314 -15.35 12.06 -0.33
N ALA A 315 -16.28 11.34 -0.97
CA ALA A 315 -16.04 9.97 -1.42
C ALA A 315 -14.86 9.89 -2.40
N ALA A 316 -14.76 10.84 -3.35
CA ALA A 316 -13.66 10.85 -4.31
C ALA A 316 -12.30 11.06 -3.63
N GLU A 317 -12.21 11.95 -2.64
CA GLU A 317 -10.99 12.18 -1.86
C GLU A 317 -10.63 10.98 -0.98
N ALA A 318 -11.63 10.33 -0.36
CA ALA A 318 -11.44 9.11 0.40
C ALA A 318 -10.83 8.00 -0.47
N VAL A 319 -11.37 7.80 -1.68
CA VAL A 319 -10.85 6.80 -2.63
C VAL A 319 -9.48 7.19 -3.18
N ALA A 320 -9.28 8.47 -3.52
CA ALA A 320 -8.04 8.96 -4.11
C ALA A 320 -6.85 8.85 -3.15
N ARG A 321 -7.07 9.10 -1.86
CA ARG A 321 -5.97 9.24 -0.89
C ARG A 321 -6.37 8.84 0.53
N GLY A 322 -7.52 9.28 1.04
CA GLY A 322 -7.85 9.18 2.47
C GLY A 322 -7.82 7.75 3.03
N ASN A 323 -8.40 6.79 2.30
CA ASN A 323 -8.41 5.38 2.68
C ASN A 323 -7.02 4.77 2.65
N ALA A 324 -6.23 5.07 1.63
CA ALA A 324 -4.87 4.57 1.50
C ALA A 324 -3.96 5.10 2.63
N MET A 325 -4.12 6.38 3.00
CA MET A 325 -3.43 6.95 4.15
C MET A 325 -3.77 6.21 5.43
N ARG A 326 -5.07 6.00 5.71
CA ARG A 326 -5.51 5.30 6.91
C ARG A 326 -5.00 3.85 6.95
N LEU A 327 -4.95 3.20 5.79
CA LEU A 327 -4.65 1.76 5.69
C LEU A 327 -3.15 1.44 5.66
N PHE A 328 -2.37 2.18 4.87
CA PHE A 328 -0.95 1.90 4.61
C PHE A 328 -0.01 2.88 5.31
N MET A 329 -0.52 4.05 5.68
CA MET A 329 0.25 5.11 6.34
C MET A 329 -0.16 5.32 7.80
N GLY A 330 -1.24 4.71 8.30
CA GLY A 330 -1.59 4.58 9.73
C GLY A 330 -1.92 5.88 10.51
N LEU A 331 -2.67 5.72 11.61
CA LEU A 331 -2.96 6.76 12.63
C LEU A 331 -1.82 6.99 13.63
N THR A 332 -0.83 6.10 13.66
CA THR A 332 0.34 6.17 14.57
C THR A 332 1.58 6.72 13.89
N GLN A 333 1.62 6.73 12.55
CA GLN A 333 2.62 7.48 11.79
C GLN A 333 2.34 9.00 11.78
N THR A 334 1.18 9.43 12.29
CA THR A 334 0.88 10.83 12.64
C THR A 334 1.36 11.21 14.07
N GLY A 335 2.22 10.39 14.69
CA GLY A 335 3.00 10.81 15.88
C GLY A 335 2.67 10.11 17.21
N LEU A 336 2.28 8.83 17.23
CA LEU A 336 2.26 8.00 18.44
C LEU A 336 2.70 6.55 18.13
N GLY A 337 4.00 6.28 18.14
CA GLY A 337 4.55 4.91 18.25
C GLY A 337 4.90 4.21 16.91
N ASN A 338 6.14 3.71 16.85
CA ASN A 338 6.83 2.95 15.78
C ASN A 338 6.88 3.56 14.35
N ASN A 339 6.91 4.89 14.25
CA ASN A 339 7.64 5.59 13.19
C ASN A 339 8.55 6.71 13.75
N TYR A 340 8.94 6.55 15.02
CA TYR A 340 9.79 7.47 15.78
C TYR A 340 11.13 7.68 15.07
N ASN A 341 11.72 6.63 14.50
CA ASN A 341 13.02 6.72 13.81
C ASN A 341 12.97 7.58 12.54
N HIS A 342 11.92 7.45 11.72
CA HIS A 342 11.79 8.27 10.51
C HIS A 342 11.45 9.73 10.87
N ALA A 343 10.57 9.94 11.85
CA ALA A 343 10.29 11.28 12.37
C ALA A 343 11.54 11.94 12.97
N ILE A 344 12.32 11.22 13.79
CA ILE A 344 13.61 11.68 14.28
C ILE A 344 14.56 11.95 13.13
N HIS A 345 14.61 11.09 12.11
CA HIS A 345 15.51 11.29 10.97
C HIS A 345 15.23 12.63 10.28
N HIS A 346 13.97 12.91 9.91
CA HIS A 346 13.58 14.20 9.33
C HIS A 346 13.81 15.38 10.29
N GLN A 347 13.51 15.22 11.58
CA GLN A 347 13.83 16.24 12.59
C GLN A 347 15.35 16.48 12.71
N THR A 348 16.15 15.43 12.63
CA THR A 348 17.62 15.47 12.72
C THR A 348 18.20 16.15 11.48
N GLU A 349 17.72 15.82 10.29
CA GLU A 349 18.13 16.49 9.06
C GLU A 349 17.78 17.98 9.09
N HIS A 350 16.61 18.33 9.64
CA HIS A 350 16.19 19.72 9.76
C HIS A 350 16.98 20.49 10.83
N LEU A 351 17.26 19.86 11.98
CA LEU A 351 18.17 20.41 12.99
C LEU A 351 19.58 20.63 12.40
N ALA A 352 20.09 19.66 11.63
CA ALA A 352 21.37 19.79 10.95
C ALA A 352 21.37 20.97 9.95
N PHE A 353 20.29 21.11 9.18
CA PHE A 353 20.09 22.28 8.31
C PHE A 353 20.11 23.59 9.09
N LEU A 354 19.35 23.71 10.19
CA LEU A 354 19.32 24.92 11.03
C LEU A 354 20.72 25.26 11.59
N VAL A 355 21.45 24.27 12.10
CA VAL A 355 22.81 24.45 12.63
C VAL A 355 23.78 24.91 11.54
N ASP A 356 23.69 24.36 10.33
CA ASP A 356 24.53 24.78 9.20
C ASP A 356 24.26 26.24 8.82
N ARG A 357 22.99 26.66 8.83
CA ARG A 357 22.58 28.05 8.59
C ARG A 357 23.08 29.00 9.69
N MET A 358 23.00 28.61 10.97
CA MET A 358 23.55 29.40 12.07
C MET A 358 25.05 29.63 11.90
N ARG A 359 25.79 28.56 11.58
CA ARG A 359 27.24 28.64 11.35
C ARG A 359 27.57 29.55 10.18
N ALA A 360 26.88 29.41 9.05
CA ALA A 360 27.08 30.25 7.88
C ALA A 360 26.80 31.74 8.15
N ALA A 361 25.84 32.03 9.03
CA ALA A 361 25.49 33.40 9.42
C ALA A 361 26.31 33.96 10.60
N GLY A 362 27.19 33.15 11.23
CA GLY A 362 27.89 33.54 12.45
C GLY A 362 26.96 33.74 13.66
N ALA A 363 25.75 33.20 13.63
CA ALA A 363 24.74 33.36 14.67
C ALA A 363 24.92 32.31 15.78
N SER A 364 24.70 32.73 17.03
CA SER A 364 24.68 31.83 18.20
C SER A 364 23.28 31.42 18.63
N ARG A 365 22.24 32.02 18.03
CA ARG A 365 20.83 31.80 18.39
C ARG A 365 19.95 31.82 17.13
N ILE A 366 18.88 31.01 17.17
CA ILE A 366 17.73 31.10 16.27
C ILE A 366 16.52 31.33 17.15
N ASP A 367 15.67 32.30 16.78
CA ASP A 367 14.36 32.49 17.39
C ASP A 367 13.26 32.35 16.32
N VAL A 368 12.07 31.95 16.77
CA VAL A 368 10.86 31.92 15.93
C VAL A 368 10.25 33.33 15.92
N SER A 369 9.88 33.82 14.74
CA SER A 369 9.18 35.11 14.64
C SER A 369 7.71 34.96 15.09
N LEU A 370 7.13 36.04 15.61
CA LEU A 370 5.70 36.07 15.95
C LEU A 370 4.81 35.79 14.72
N GLU A 371 5.29 36.14 13.52
CA GLU A 371 4.62 35.84 12.26
C GLU A 371 4.62 34.33 11.95
N ALA A 372 5.77 33.66 12.14
CA ALA A 372 5.88 32.22 11.98
C ALA A 372 5.05 31.46 13.02
N GLU A 373 4.99 31.95 14.26
CA GLU A 373 4.14 31.39 15.31
C GLU A 373 2.65 31.51 14.94
N ALA A 374 2.20 32.69 14.51
CA ALA A 374 0.82 32.89 14.06
C ALA A 374 0.49 32.09 12.78
N TRP A 375 1.46 31.88 11.88
CA TRP A 375 1.29 31.01 10.72
C TRP A 375 1.11 29.55 11.14
N TYR A 376 1.91 29.07 12.09
CA TYR A 376 1.78 27.71 12.61
C TYR A 376 0.42 27.49 13.28
N GLU A 377 -0.06 28.45 14.07
CA GLU A 377 -1.40 28.38 14.68
C GLU A 377 -2.51 28.27 13.63
N ARG A 378 -2.43 29.03 12.53
CA ARG A 378 -3.38 28.93 11.42
C ARG A 378 -3.31 27.58 10.72
N LEU A 379 -2.10 27.10 10.44
CA LEU A 379 -1.89 25.78 9.84
C LEU A 379 -2.47 24.66 10.71
N VAL A 380 -2.31 24.77 12.03
CA VAL A 380 -2.90 23.84 13.00
C VAL A 380 -4.42 23.91 12.94
N ALA A 381 -5.00 25.10 12.95
CA ALA A 381 -6.45 25.29 12.88
C ALA A 381 -7.06 24.77 11.56
N ASP A 382 -6.40 25.00 10.43
CA ASP A 382 -6.89 24.62 9.09
C ASP A 382 -6.79 23.11 8.84
N ARG A 383 -5.77 22.45 9.40
CA ARG A 383 -5.53 21.01 9.18
C ARG A 383 -6.03 20.11 10.31
N ALA A 384 -6.47 20.68 11.44
CA ALA A 384 -7.06 19.90 12.53
C ALA A 384 -8.32 19.19 12.06
N MET A 385 -8.32 17.86 12.18
CA MET A 385 -9.56 17.09 12.10
C MET A 385 -10.40 17.37 13.36
N ASP A 386 -11.68 17.73 13.17
CA ASP A 386 -12.62 17.91 14.27
C ASP A 386 -13.11 16.54 14.78
N ASP A 387 -12.26 15.87 15.54
CA ASP A 387 -12.56 14.58 16.16
C ASP A 387 -13.36 14.72 17.47
N ARG A 388 -13.88 15.91 17.80
CA ARG A 388 -14.55 16.18 19.08
C ARG A 388 -15.72 15.23 19.32
N ALA A 389 -16.55 15.04 18.30
CA ALA A 389 -17.68 14.12 18.36
C ALA A 389 -17.25 12.65 18.59
N PHE A 390 -16.11 12.24 18.02
CA PHE A 390 -15.55 10.91 18.22
C PHE A 390 -15.01 10.73 19.65
N TRP A 391 -14.24 11.71 20.16
CA TRP A 391 -13.68 11.64 21.50
C TRP A 391 -14.75 11.74 22.59
N ASP A 392 -15.78 12.57 22.40
CA ASP A 392 -16.93 12.66 23.31
C ASP A 392 -17.71 11.34 23.40
N GLN A 393 -17.77 10.58 22.30
CA GLN A 393 -18.43 9.27 22.25
C GLN A 393 -17.56 8.14 22.83
N CYS A 394 -16.25 8.17 22.59
CA CYS A 394 -15.35 7.06 22.92
C CYS A 394 -14.63 7.21 24.27
N ILE A 395 -14.44 8.43 24.79
CA ILE A 395 -13.75 8.67 26.07
C ILE A 395 -14.53 9.71 26.89
N PRO A 396 -15.64 9.33 27.53
CA PRO A 396 -16.52 10.28 28.24
C PRO A 396 -15.92 10.86 29.55
N SER A 397 -14.68 10.51 29.87
CA SER A 397 -14.05 10.82 31.16
C SER A 397 -13.40 12.21 31.12
N ARG A 398 -14.03 13.17 31.80
CA ARG A 398 -13.47 14.51 32.11
C ARG A 398 -12.28 14.49 33.09
N LEU A 399 -11.86 13.32 33.56
CA LEU A 399 -10.97 13.18 34.73
C LEU A 399 -9.49 12.86 34.42
N ASN A 400 -9.11 12.57 33.16
CA ASN A 400 -7.76 12.05 32.87
C ASN A 400 -6.97 12.78 31.77
N ASN A 401 -7.28 14.03 31.43
CA ASN A 401 -6.53 14.84 30.43
C ASN A 401 -6.40 14.24 29.01
N GLN A 402 -7.03 13.10 28.72
CA GLN A 402 -6.91 12.40 27.42
C GLN A 402 -8.05 12.75 26.45
N GLY A 403 -9.22 13.17 26.95
CA GLY A 403 -10.40 13.49 26.12
C GLY A 403 -10.86 14.95 26.18
N ASN A 404 -10.18 15.83 26.94
CA ASN A 404 -10.56 17.24 27.00
C ASN A 404 -9.89 18.01 25.86
N VAL A 405 -10.64 18.24 24.79
CA VAL A 405 -10.23 18.98 23.59
C VAL A 405 -9.99 20.47 23.84
N ASP A 406 -10.54 21.03 24.92
CA ASP A 406 -10.35 22.43 25.31
C ASP A 406 -9.15 22.61 26.27
N ASN A 407 -8.40 21.54 26.55
CA ASN A 407 -7.20 21.61 27.39
C ASN A 407 -5.97 22.00 26.56
N PRO A 408 -5.42 23.22 26.70
CA PRO A 408 -4.20 23.64 25.98
C PRO A 408 -2.95 22.85 26.41
N HIS A 409 -3.05 22.01 27.44
CA HIS A 409 -2.00 21.11 27.93
C HIS A 409 -2.38 19.63 27.78
N GLY A 410 -3.40 19.30 26.98
CA GLY A 410 -3.82 17.93 26.69
C GLY A 410 -2.79 17.16 25.85
N ARG A 411 -2.84 15.83 25.85
CA ARG A 411 -1.91 14.95 25.11
C ARG A 411 -1.89 15.22 23.58
N THR A 412 -2.92 15.87 23.07
CA THR A 412 -3.11 16.26 21.66
C THR A 412 -2.76 17.73 21.39
N ALA A 413 -2.68 18.58 22.41
CA ALA A 413 -2.33 19.98 22.27
C ALA A 413 -0.84 20.11 21.88
N GLY A 414 -0.57 20.71 20.72
CA GLY A 414 0.79 20.89 20.19
C GLY A 414 1.24 19.84 19.16
N ARG A 415 0.35 18.94 18.71
CA ARG A 415 0.65 18.02 17.60
C ARG A 415 0.46 18.73 16.27
N PHE A 416 1.32 18.40 15.30
CA PHE A 416 1.06 18.75 13.91
C PHE A 416 -0.19 17.97 13.43
N PRO A 417 -1.25 18.64 12.97
CA PRO A 417 -2.50 17.97 12.65
C PRO A 417 -2.58 17.42 11.22
N GLY A 418 -1.61 17.76 10.36
CA GLY A 418 -1.50 17.17 9.02
C GLY A 418 -0.95 15.74 9.06
N SER A 419 -0.96 15.08 7.91
CA SER A 419 -0.40 13.74 7.80
C SER A 419 1.13 13.74 7.86
N ALA A 420 1.72 12.56 8.01
CA ALA A 420 3.18 12.41 7.98
C ALA A 420 3.78 12.93 6.66
N ILE A 421 3.13 12.68 5.52
CA ILE A 421 3.55 13.19 4.21
C ILE A 421 3.51 14.72 4.18
N ASP A 422 2.41 15.32 4.66
CA ASP A 422 2.29 16.78 4.72
C ASP A 422 3.37 17.42 5.62
N PHE A 423 3.72 16.74 6.72
CA PHE A 423 4.80 17.18 7.60
C PHE A 423 6.17 17.07 6.89
N TRP A 424 6.44 15.99 6.16
CA TRP A 424 7.69 15.82 5.42
C TRP A 424 7.83 16.81 4.27
N GLU A 425 6.76 17.01 3.50
CA GLU A 425 6.69 18.02 2.44
C GLU A 425 6.94 19.41 3.00
N LEU A 426 6.29 19.76 4.12
CA LEU A 426 6.53 21.04 4.80
C LEU A 426 8.01 21.22 5.20
N MET A 427 8.62 20.19 5.77
CA MET A 427 10.02 20.23 6.20
C MET A 427 11.01 20.25 5.02
N ALA A 428 10.63 19.67 3.87
CA ALA A 428 11.40 19.74 2.63
C ALA A 428 11.26 21.11 1.96
N ASP A 429 10.05 21.68 1.94
CA ASP A 429 9.76 23.03 1.44
C ASP A 429 10.53 24.08 2.25
N TRP A 430 10.53 23.96 3.58
CA TRP A 430 11.33 24.83 4.45
C TRP A 430 12.83 24.77 4.17
N ARG A 431 13.35 23.58 3.85
CA ARG A 431 14.78 23.40 3.52
C ARG A 431 15.13 23.90 2.11
N SER A 432 14.16 23.96 1.20
CA SER A 432 14.36 24.31 -0.22
C SER A 432 13.97 25.75 -0.57
N GLY A 433 13.19 26.44 0.27
CA GLY A 433 12.77 27.82 0.07
C GLY A 433 13.91 28.85 0.18
N PRO A 434 13.77 30.02 -0.48
CA PRO A 434 14.71 31.12 -0.32
C PRO A 434 14.71 31.61 1.14
N ALA A 435 15.89 31.95 1.65
CA ALA A 435 16.19 32.29 3.03
C ALA A 435 15.55 33.59 3.57
N GLY A 436 14.26 33.81 3.34
CA GLY A 436 13.50 34.93 3.87
C GLY A 436 12.47 34.41 4.86
N GLU A 437 12.90 34.18 6.11
CA GLU A 437 12.05 34.12 7.33
C GLU A 437 12.82 33.65 8.57
N LEU A 438 14.08 33.23 8.45
CA LEU A 438 14.93 32.99 9.62
C LEU A 438 15.42 34.32 10.21
N VAL A 439 14.85 34.72 11.34
CA VAL A 439 15.39 35.82 12.15
C VAL A 439 16.59 35.27 12.93
N LEU A 440 17.79 35.56 12.45
CA LEU A 440 19.05 35.17 13.06
C LEU A 440 19.59 36.37 13.83
N SER A 441 19.89 36.21 15.12
CA SER A 441 20.41 37.29 15.99
C SER A 441 21.65 36.86 16.77
#